data_AF-A0A2A7NPI3-F1
#
_entry.id   AF-A0A2A7NPI3-F1
#
_cell.length_a   1.000
_cell.length_b   1.000
_cell.length_c   1.000
_cell.angle_alpha   90.00
_cell.angle_beta   90.00
_cell.angle_gamma   90.00
#
_symmetry.space_group_name_H-M   'P 1'
#
loop_
_entity.id
_entity.type
_entity.pdbx_description
1 polymer ?
#
loop_
_entity_poly.entity_id
_entity_poly.type
_entity_poly.pdbx_seq_one_letter_code
_entity_poly.pdbx_strand_id
1 'polypeptide(L)' 'MDFRFAQHPECRECGGARTQRIAYGEPVSPDYFGPWVYLGGCVEGADDWHCDNCEHEWS' A
#
# COMPACT_ATOMS: atom_id res chain seq x y z
N MET A 1 10.57 7.64 9.91
CA MET A 1 9.88 6.34 9.74
C MET A 1 9.78 6.03 8.24
N ASP A 2 10.82 6.36 7.47
CA ASP A 2 10.73 6.53 6.00
C ASP A 2 11.46 5.45 5.21
N PHE A 3 12.23 4.59 5.88
CA PHE A 3 12.99 3.52 5.21
C PHE A 3 12.09 2.49 4.50
N ARG A 4 10.83 2.34 4.93
CA ARG A 4 9.89 1.42 4.27
C ARG A 4 9.37 1.98 2.95
N PHE A 5 8.98 3.26 2.90
CA PHE A 5 8.57 3.89 1.64
C PHE A 5 9.71 3.93 0.62
N ALA A 6 10.97 4.08 1.05
CA ALA A 6 12.12 4.01 0.16
C ALA A 6 12.32 2.63 -0.52
N GLN A 7 11.67 1.57 -0.02
CA GLN A 7 11.69 0.24 -0.64
C GLN A 7 10.47 -0.02 -1.53
N HIS A 8 9.50 0.90 -1.54
CA HIS A 8 8.29 0.77 -2.34
C HIS A 8 8.49 1.43 -3.70
N PRO A 9 7.82 0.94 -4.76
CA PRO A 9 7.89 1.58 -6.07
C PRO A 9 7.25 2.97 -6.02
N GLU A 10 7.72 3.90 -6.85
CA GLU A 10 6.98 5.15 -7.09
C GLU A 10 5.70 4.85 -7.88
N CYS A 11 4.68 5.68 -7.68
CA CYS A 11 3.43 5.56 -8.45
C CYS A 11 3.68 5.87 -9.92
N ARG A 12 3.24 4.98 -10.81
CA ARG A 12 3.42 5.13 -12.26
C ARG A 12 2.55 6.23 -12.86
N GLU A 13 1.43 6.57 -12.23
CA GLU A 13 0.49 7.58 -12.72
C GLU A 13 0.89 9.00 -12.30
N CYS A 14 1.29 9.20 -11.04
CA CYS A 14 1.57 10.55 -10.50
C CYS A 14 3.04 10.79 -10.10
N GLY A 15 3.90 9.77 -10.13
CA GLY A 15 5.29 9.86 -9.64
C GLY A 15 5.42 9.99 -8.11
N GLY A 16 4.34 9.78 -7.36
CA GLY A 16 4.35 9.89 -5.90
C GLY A 16 5.17 8.78 -5.23
N ALA A 17 5.96 9.16 -4.22
CA ALA A 17 6.80 8.23 -3.43
C ALA A 17 6.12 7.71 -2.14
N ARG A 18 4.83 8.02 -1.93
CA ARG A 18 4.02 7.51 -0.80
C ARG A 18 3.12 6.37 -1.28
N THR A 19 3.74 5.28 -1.66
CA THR A 19 3.02 4.07 -2.11
C THR A 19 2.93 3.09 -0.96
N GLN A 20 1.81 2.38 -0.89
CA GLN A 20 1.47 1.43 0.15
C GLN A 20 1.32 0.05 -0.48
N ARG A 21 1.74 -0.98 0.23
CA ARG A 21 1.43 -2.35 -0.16
C ARG A 21 -0.01 -2.64 0.25
N ILE A 22 -0.79 -3.22 -0.65
CA ILE A 22 -2.15 -3.66 -0.33
C ILE A 22 -2.05 -4.97 0.46
N ALA A 23 -2.73 -5.01 1.59
CA ALA A 23 -2.91 -6.20 2.39
C ALA A 23 -4.39 -6.60 2.34
N TYR A 24 -4.62 -7.85 1.95
CA TYR A 24 -5.93 -8.50 1.99
C TYR A 24 -6.00 -9.51 3.13
N GLY A 25 -7.21 -9.86 3.54
CA GLY A 25 -7.47 -10.86 4.59
C GLY A 25 -7.80 -10.23 5.94
N GLU A 26 -7.69 -11.02 7.02
CA GLU A 26 -8.04 -10.58 8.36
C GLU A 26 -6.88 -9.80 9.01
N PRO A 27 -7.08 -8.51 9.37
CA PRO A 27 -6.04 -7.73 10.03
C PRO A 27 -5.93 -8.11 11.51
N VAL A 28 -4.85 -8.79 11.91
CA VAL A 28 -4.57 -9.13 13.32
C VAL A 28 -3.49 -8.19 13.87
N SER A 29 -3.93 -7.16 14.60
CA SER A 29 -3.13 -6.12 15.30
C SER A 29 -2.82 -4.81 14.53
N PRO A 30 -3.07 -3.62 15.11
CA PRO A 30 -2.66 -2.33 14.57
C PRO A 30 -1.15 -2.18 14.36
N ASP A 31 -0.34 -2.89 15.16
CA ASP A 31 1.12 -2.85 15.04
C ASP A 31 1.63 -3.51 13.74
N TYR A 32 0.78 -4.30 13.08
CA TYR A 32 1.04 -4.92 11.78
C TYR A 32 0.86 -3.93 10.61
N PHE A 33 0.06 -2.87 10.80
CA PHE A 33 -0.37 -1.93 9.76
C PHE A 33 0.15 -0.53 10.04
N GLY A 34 1.36 -0.24 9.58
CA GLY A 34 1.85 1.14 9.55
C GLY A 34 1.44 1.87 8.28
N PRO A 35 1.85 3.15 8.11
CA PRO A 35 1.43 4.02 7.00
C PRO A 35 1.84 3.52 5.60
N TRP A 36 2.65 2.46 5.52
CA TRP A 36 3.10 1.83 4.28
C TRP A 36 2.20 0.64 3.87
N VAL A 37 1.10 0.36 4.58
CA VAL A 37 0.13 -0.69 4.24
C VAL A 37 -1.24 -0.09 4.01
N TYR A 38 -1.89 -0.48 2.92
CA TYR A 38 -3.28 -0.17 2.60
C TYR A 38 -4.14 -1.42 2.86
N LEU A 39 -5.29 -1.25 3.51
CA LEU A 39 -6.19 -2.37 3.82
C LEU A 39 -7.17 -2.56 2.65
N GLY A 40 -6.88 -3.51 1.77
CA GLY A 40 -7.69 -3.80 0.58
C GLY A 40 -8.99 -4.57 0.86
N GLY A 41 -9.21 -4.97 2.11
CA GLY A 41 -10.39 -5.70 2.56
C GLY A 41 -10.12 -7.17 2.86
N CYS A 42 -11.18 -7.93 3.12
CA CYS A 42 -11.06 -9.32 3.58
C CYS A 42 -10.86 -10.36 2.46
N VAL A 43 -11.11 -9.99 1.21
CA VAL A 43 -10.99 -10.87 0.04
C VAL A 43 -9.79 -10.43 -0.78
N GLU A 44 -8.95 -11.38 -1.21
CA GLU A 44 -7.81 -11.09 -2.09
C GLU A 44 -8.28 -10.42 -3.39
N GLY A 45 -7.73 -9.23 -3.65
CA GLY A 45 -7.87 -8.52 -4.91
C GLY A 45 -6.69 -8.79 -5.86
N ALA A 46 -6.71 -8.13 -7.03
CA ALA A 46 -5.69 -8.31 -8.05
C ALA A 46 -4.49 -7.37 -7.90
N ASP A 47 -4.62 -6.31 -7.10
CA ASP A 47 -3.64 -5.23 -7.01
C ASP A 47 -2.77 -5.38 -5.76
N ASP A 48 -1.47 -5.12 -5.91
CA ASP A 48 -0.48 -5.24 -4.84
C ASP A 48 -0.11 -3.89 -4.23
N TRP A 49 -0.37 -2.80 -4.94
CA TRP A 49 0.07 -1.44 -4.61
C TRP A 49 -1.07 -0.44 -4.65
N HIS A 50 -1.04 0.49 -3.71
CA HIS A 50 -1.94 1.62 -3.62
C HIS A 50 -1.14 2.92 -3.50
N CYS A 51 -1.52 3.97 -4.22
CA CYS A 51 -0.89 5.28 -4.08
C CYS A 51 -1.70 6.20 -3.16
N ASP A 52 -1.11 6.60 -2.02
CA ASP A 52 -1.74 7.52 -1.04
C ASP A 52 -1.98 8.93 -1.62
N ASN A 53 -1.33 9.28 -2.73
CA ASN A 53 -1.44 10.62 -3.34
C ASN A 53 -2.56 10.72 -4.38
N CYS A 54 -2.75 9.69 -5.21
CA CYS A 54 -3.67 9.73 -6.35
C CYS A 54 -4.61 8.52 -6.42
N GLU A 55 -4.60 7.67 -5.40
CA GLU A 55 -5.49 6.51 -5.21
C GLU A 55 -5.41 5.47 -6.34
N HIS A 56 -4.36 5.51 -7.17
CA HIS A 56 -4.13 4.50 -8.20
C HIS A 56 -3.70 3.18 -7.57
N GLU A 57 -4.26 2.08 -8.07
CA GLU A 57 -3.96 0.71 -7.63
C GLU A 57 -3.43 -0.11 -8.80
N TRP A 58 -2.43 -0.97 -8.54
CA TRP A 58 -1.78 -1.80 -9.57
C TRP A 58 -1.01 -3.00 -8.99
N SER A 59 -0.57 -3.93 -9.86
CA SER A 59 0.37 -5.03 -9.56
C SER A 59 1.82 -4.74 -9.98
#